data_AF-A0A7S1BJM9-F1
#
_entry.id   AF-A0A7S1BJM9-F1
#
_cell.length_a   1.000
_cell.length_b   1.000
_cell.length_c   1.000
_cell.angle_alpha   90.00
_cell.angle_beta   90.00
_cell.angle_gamma   90.00
#
_symmetry.space_group_name_H-M   'P 1'
#
loop_
_entity.id
_entity.type
_entity.pdbx_description
1 polymer ?
#
loop_
_entity_poly.entity_id
_entity_poly.type
_entity_poly.pdbx_seq_one_letter_code
_entity_poly.pdbx_strand_id
1 'polypeptide(L)'
;ASQFGYAEIAKLLLDIGHAPPDQTSADGATALHVASEKGHAGVIRILLDGGASLHGTGETKGGYSPLLLACREGHIAAIRALLDTAAAVPGATEKMLTASTDDGSVPLHLALRYEEAKEMVEILLHHGADVNARSNAGFTALHWAVIRGDIEMMGMMLATEVNVEVKTMDYGCTPLRISTELGFETGTRMLLQAGADVEAEDRFGKTPLYVATYFGHDHVVAALQQHCDQDPTEQPSDSFAITGIPVMSIQLAEYPDPLTLQDISVTILSSSPTAAMKRAHDIWTQYGVVVFPDLLPPATVEHLLAAVGEEENLRPETTVD
;
A
#
# COMPACT_ATOMS: atom_id res chain seq x y z
N ALA A 1 -15.93 22.96 -16.94
CA ALA A 1 -15.80 23.49 -15.56
C ALA A 1 -15.05 22.50 -14.66
N SER A 2 -15.53 21.25 -14.54
CA SER A 2 -14.95 20.25 -13.65
C SER A 2 -13.49 19.93 -13.89
N GLN A 3 -13.06 19.75 -15.14
CA GLN A 3 -11.66 19.43 -15.47
C GLN A 3 -10.65 20.49 -15.01
N PHE A 4 -11.05 21.77 -15.03
CA PHE A 4 -10.17 22.91 -14.75
C PHE A 4 -10.43 23.56 -13.38
N GLY A 5 -11.31 22.97 -12.55
CA GLY A 5 -11.58 23.50 -11.21
C GLY A 5 -12.39 24.79 -11.19
N TYR A 6 -13.10 25.14 -12.27
CA TYR A 6 -13.89 26.37 -12.34
C TYR A 6 -15.21 26.26 -11.55
N ALA A 7 -15.10 26.37 -10.23
CA ALA A 7 -16.21 26.23 -9.27
C ALA A 7 -17.40 27.14 -9.60
N GLU A 8 -17.18 28.45 -9.78
CA GLU A 8 -18.27 29.40 -10.08
C GLU A 8 -18.96 29.10 -11.42
N ILE A 9 -18.20 28.64 -12.41
CA ILE A 9 -18.78 28.24 -13.70
C ILE A 9 -19.59 26.96 -13.54
N ALA A 10 -19.11 25.99 -12.75
CA ALA A 10 -19.87 24.78 -12.46
C ALA A 10 -21.20 25.10 -11.77
N LYS A 11 -21.18 26.00 -10.77
CA LYS A 11 -22.39 26.45 -10.08
C LYS A 11 -23.38 27.14 -11.02
N LEU A 12 -22.90 28.09 -11.83
CA LEU A 12 -23.75 28.78 -12.81
C LEU A 12 -24.42 27.80 -13.78
N LEU A 13 -23.70 26.78 -14.25
CA LEU A 13 -24.24 25.78 -15.17
C LEU A 13 -25.35 24.93 -14.53
N LEU A 14 -25.20 24.58 -13.24
CA LEU A 14 -26.23 23.87 -12.48
C LEU A 14 -27.45 24.76 -12.23
N ASP A 15 -27.24 26.02 -11.85
CA ASP A 15 -28.32 27.00 -11.59
C ASP A 15 -29.17 27.28 -12.84
N ILE A 16 -28.58 27.24 -14.03
CA ILE A 16 -29.29 27.39 -15.32
C ILE A 16 -30.20 26.19 -15.62
N GLY A 17 -29.98 25.03 -14.99
CA GLY A 17 -30.86 23.85 -15.07
C GLY A 17 -30.76 23.05 -16.37
N HIS A 18 -29.88 23.43 -17.31
CA HIS A 18 -29.67 22.71 -18.57
C HIS A 18 -28.47 21.74 -18.55
N ALA A 19 -27.77 21.63 -17.43
CA ALA A 19 -26.63 20.74 -17.24
C ALA A 19 -26.93 19.74 -16.11
N PRO A 20 -27.56 18.59 -16.39
CA PRO A 20 -27.80 17.59 -15.36
C PRO A 20 -26.45 17.08 -14.80
N PRO A 21 -26.28 17.04 -13.47
CA PRO A 21 -24.98 16.76 -12.84
C PRO A 21 -24.45 15.34 -13.13
N ASP A 22 -25.36 14.39 -13.38
CA ASP A 22 -25.06 12.99 -13.65
C ASP A 22 -24.97 12.64 -15.14
N GLN A 23 -24.89 13.64 -16.02
CA GLN A 23 -24.65 13.37 -17.43
C GLN A 23 -23.28 12.71 -17.63
N THR A 24 -23.25 11.59 -18.34
CA THR A 24 -22.05 10.82 -18.61
C THR A 24 -21.41 11.21 -19.96
N SER A 25 -20.08 11.20 -20.01
CA SER A 25 -19.32 11.26 -21.26
C SER A 25 -19.42 9.94 -22.05
N ALA A 26 -18.80 9.90 -23.23
CA ALA A 26 -18.73 8.68 -24.05
C ALA A 26 -17.99 7.52 -23.33
N ASP A 27 -17.11 7.83 -22.38
CA ASP A 27 -16.38 6.86 -21.58
C ASP A 27 -17.08 6.54 -20.24
N GLY A 28 -18.33 6.96 -20.06
CA GLY A 28 -19.11 6.75 -18.84
C GLY A 28 -18.79 7.72 -17.69
N ALA A 29 -17.79 8.61 -17.83
CA ALA A 29 -17.42 9.53 -16.76
C ALA A 29 -18.46 10.66 -16.58
N THR A 30 -18.89 10.90 -15.34
CA THR A 30 -19.69 12.08 -14.97
C THR A 30 -18.81 13.29 -14.65
N ALA A 31 -19.43 14.47 -14.50
CA ALA A 31 -18.72 15.67 -14.05
C ALA A 31 -18.03 15.48 -12.69
N LEU A 32 -18.60 14.64 -11.82
CA LEU A 32 -18.04 14.30 -10.50
C LEU A 32 -16.78 13.43 -10.64
N HIS A 33 -16.77 12.44 -11.53
CA HIS A 33 -15.57 11.63 -11.82
C HIS A 33 -14.39 12.52 -12.24
N VAL A 34 -14.64 13.44 -13.18
CA VAL A 34 -13.60 14.34 -13.70
C VAL A 34 -13.11 15.30 -12.62
N ALA A 35 -14.00 15.83 -11.76
CA ALA A 35 -13.60 16.70 -10.66
C ALA A 35 -12.75 15.95 -9.63
N SER A 36 -13.10 14.69 -9.33
CA SER A 36 -12.36 13.84 -8.39
C SER A 36 -11.00 13.41 -8.92
N GLU A 37 -10.91 13.01 -10.18
CA GLU A 37 -9.64 12.67 -10.85
C GLU A 37 -8.67 13.86 -10.90
N LYS A 38 -9.19 15.09 -10.97
CA LYS A 38 -8.37 16.31 -11.00
C LYS A 38 -8.23 17.00 -9.65
N GLY A 39 -8.82 16.44 -8.59
CA GLY A 39 -8.66 16.92 -7.22
C GLY A 39 -9.41 18.21 -6.88
N HIS A 40 -10.42 18.60 -7.66
CA HIS A 40 -11.10 19.89 -7.51
C HIS A 40 -12.20 19.84 -6.45
N ALA A 41 -11.81 19.83 -5.18
CA ALA A 41 -12.71 19.72 -4.02
C ALA A 41 -13.87 20.74 -4.02
N GLY A 42 -13.62 21.99 -4.45
CA GLY A 42 -14.66 23.01 -4.55
C GLY A 42 -15.73 22.68 -5.60
N VAL A 43 -15.32 22.13 -6.74
CA VAL A 43 -16.26 21.65 -7.78
C VAL A 43 -17.02 20.42 -7.28
N ILE A 44 -16.35 19.48 -6.59
CA ILE A 44 -16.98 18.29 -6.01
C ILE A 44 -18.15 18.68 -5.10
N ARG A 45 -17.93 19.62 -4.17
CA ARG A 45 -18.98 20.11 -3.27
C ARG A 45 -20.14 20.72 -4.04
N ILE A 46 -19.87 21.59 -5.01
CA ILE A 46 -20.91 22.22 -5.84
C ILE A 46 -21.73 21.18 -6.62
N LEU A 47 -21.07 20.15 -7.18
CA LEU A 47 -21.76 19.09 -7.90
C LEU A 47 -22.66 18.27 -6.98
N LEU A 48 -22.17 17.89 -5.80
CA LEU A 48 -22.94 17.12 -4.81
C LEU A 48 -24.11 17.94 -4.25
N ASP A 49 -23.89 19.21 -3.92
CA ASP A 49 -24.95 20.15 -3.50
C ASP A 49 -26.01 20.34 -4.60
N GLY A 50 -25.59 20.28 -5.87
CA GLY A 50 -26.46 20.31 -7.05
C GLY A 50 -27.18 18.99 -7.35
N GLY A 51 -27.04 17.98 -6.49
CA GLY A 51 -27.72 16.70 -6.61
C GLY A 51 -27.01 15.67 -7.50
N ALA A 52 -25.71 15.81 -7.74
CA ALA A 52 -24.92 14.74 -8.36
C ALA A 52 -24.98 13.46 -7.52
N SER A 53 -25.11 12.31 -8.18
CA SER A 53 -24.95 11.01 -7.54
C SER A 53 -23.53 10.86 -7.00
N LEU A 54 -23.44 10.56 -5.71
CA LEU A 54 -22.18 10.49 -4.96
C LEU A 54 -21.24 9.37 -5.45
N HIS A 55 -21.79 8.28 -5.96
CA HIS A 55 -21.00 7.21 -6.59
C HIS A 55 -20.74 7.44 -8.08
N GLY A 56 -21.30 8.50 -8.66
CA GLY A 56 -21.50 8.61 -10.10
C GLY A 56 -22.48 7.56 -10.62
N THR A 57 -23.10 7.83 -11.76
CA THR A 57 -24.05 6.91 -12.42
C THR A 57 -23.41 6.11 -13.54
N GLY A 58 -22.18 6.45 -13.94
CA GLY A 58 -21.48 5.79 -15.01
C GLY A 58 -20.30 4.97 -14.52
N GLU A 59 -20.18 3.78 -15.08
CA GLU A 59 -19.03 2.90 -14.91
C GLU A 59 -17.93 3.41 -15.84
N THR A 60 -16.95 4.14 -15.29
CA THR A 60 -15.76 4.48 -16.06
C THR A 60 -15.02 3.19 -16.45
N LYS A 61 -14.27 3.22 -17.56
CA LYS A 61 -13.38 2.11 -17.94
C LYS A 61 -12.48 1.76 -16.75
N GLY A 62 -12.60 0.54 -16.22
CA GLY A 62 -11.84 0.09 -15.03
C GLY A 62 -12.63 0.05 -13.71
N GLY A 63 -13.92 0.38 -13.72
CA GLY A 63 -14.78 0.30 -12.53
C GLY A 63 -14.53 1.43 -11.51
N TYR A 64 -13.90 2.54 -11.91
CA TYR A 64 -13.55 3.59 -10.97
C TYR A 64 -14.76 4.47 -10.62
N SER A 65 -15.09 4.50 -9.33
CA SER A 65 -15.96 5.50 -8.72
C SER A 65 -15.22 6.84 -8.52
N PRO A 66 -15.93 7.95 -8.27
CA PRO A 66 -15.29 9.23 -7.97
C PRO A 66 -14.31 9.17 -6.78
N LEU A 67 -14.61 8.39 -5.73
CA LEU A 67 -13.66 8.20 -4.62
C LEU A 67 -12.43 7.42 -5.03
N LEU A 68 -12.61 6.33 -5.80
CA LEU A 68 -11.48 5.54 -6.28
C LEU A 68 -10.54 6.37 -7.17
N LEU A 69 -11.07 7.28 -8.00
CA LEU A 69 -10.25 8.23 -8.77
C LEU A 69 -9.49 9.20 -7.86
N ALA A 70 -10.16 9.78 -6.86
CA ALA A 70 -9.50 10.70 -5.92
C ALA A 70 -8.37 10.01 -5.12
N CYS A 71 -8.58 8.77 -4.67
CA CYS A 71 -7.56 7.96 -4.01
C CYS A 71 -6.44 7.53 -4.97
N ARG A 72 -6.78 7.15 -6.21
CA ARG A 72 -5.83 6.75 -7.25
C ARG A 72 -4.87 7.88 -7.64
N GLU A 73 -5.33 9.12 -7.55
CA GLU A 73 -4.56 10.33 -7.89
C GLU A 73 -4.04 11.10 -6.65
N GLY A 74 -4.30 10.58 -5.43
CA GLY A 74 -3.73 11.12 -4.19
C GLY A 74 -4.36 12.45 -3.71
N HIS A 75 -5.57 12.77 -4.15
CA HIS A 75 -6.19 14.07 -3.90
C HIS A 75 -6.94 14.14 -2.56
N ILE A 76 -6.19 14.37 -1.47
CA ILE A 76 -6.71 14.42 -0.08
C ILE A 76 -7.94 15.34 0.07
N ALA A 77 -7.90 16.56 -0.46
CA ALA A 77 -9.01 17.50 -0.34
C ALA A 77 -10.29 17.00 -1.06
N ALA A 78 -10.13 16.27 -2.17
CA ALA A 78 -11.23 15.66 -2.89
C ALA A 78 -11.78 14.44 -2.13
N ILE A 79 -10.92 13.60 -1.56
CA ILE A 79 -11.28 12.47 -0.71
C ILE A 79 -12.14 12.96 0.47
N ARG A 80 -11.67 13.98 1.20
CA ARG A 80 -12.42 14.60 2.31
C ARG A 80 -13.77 15.13 1.84
N ALA A 81 -13.81 15.92 0.76
CA ALA A 81 -15.06 16.48 0.25
C ALA A 81 -16.10 15.40 -0.10
N LEU A 82 -15.68 14.27 -0.67
CA LEU A 82 -16.55 13.14 -0.98
C LEU A 82 -17.05 12.45 0.28
N LEU A 83 -16.14 12.09 1.21
CA LEU A 83 -16.47 11.33 2.41
C LEU A 83 -17.28 12.15 3.43
N ASP A 84 -16.98 13.43 3.60
CA ASP A 84 -17.73 14.36 4.44
C ASP A 84 -19.19 14.46 3.96
N THR A 85 -19.38 14.55 2.64
CA THR A 85 -20.71 14.61 2.05
C THR A 85 -21.42 13.25 2.16
N ALA A 86 -20.69 12.15 1.99
CA ALA A 86 -21.22 10.80 2.15
C ALA A 86 -21.68 10.53 3.59
N ALA A 87 -20.97 11.06 4.59
CA ALA A 87 -21.31 10.90 6.00
C ALA A 87 -22.66 11.54 6.36
N ALA A 88 -23.14 12.52 5.59
CA ALA A 88 -24.47 13.09 5.74
C ALA A 88 -25.60 12.22 5.15
N VAL A 89 -25.26 11.19 4.37
CA VAL A 89 -26.20 10.31 3.69
C VAL A 89 -26.10 8.88 4.26
N PRO A 90 -27.14 8.38 4.96
CA PRO A 90 -27.09 7.05 5.55
C PRO A 90 -26.73 5.94 4.54
N GLY A 91 -25.72 5.13 4.86
CA GLY A 91 -25.26 4.01 4.03
C GLY A 91 -24.42 4.38 2.80
N ALA A 92 -24.23 5.67 2.50
CA ALA A 92 -23.44 6.11 1.34
C ALA A 92 -21.93 5.90 1.56
N THR A 93 -21.43 6.19 2.76
CA THR A 93 -20.01 6.03 3.12
C THR A 93 -19.55 4.59 2.99
N GLU A 94 -20.29 3.64 3.56
CA GLU A 94 -19.98 2.20 3.45
C GLU A 94 -19.87 1.78 1.98
N LYS A 95 -20.89 2.10 1.16
CA LYS A 95 -20.88 1.78 -0.27
C LYS A 95 -19.72 2.42 -1.02
N MET A 96 -19.25 3.60 -0.62
CA MET A 96 -18.08 4.24 -1.25
C MET A 96 -16.79 3.50 -0.90
N LEU A 97 -16.65 3.11 0.37
CA LEU A 97 -15.46 2.47 0.90
C LEU A 97 -15.33 1.01 0.46
N THR A 98 -16.45 0.34 0.17
CA THR A 98 -16.46 -1.03 -0.37
C THR A 98 -16.43 -1.08 -1.91
N ALA A 99 -16.53 0.06 -2.59
CA ALA A 99 -16.41 0.09 -4.05
C ALA A 99 -15.00 -0.35 -4.46
N SER A 100 -14.89 -1.16 -5.51
CA SER A 100 -13.63 -1.67 -6.00
C SER A 100 -13.48 -1.47 -7.50
N THR A 101 -12.23 -1.34 -7.93
CA THR A 101 -11.83 -1.41 -9.34
C THR A 101 -11.95 -2.83 -9.90
N ASP A 102 -11.71 -3.01 -11.20
CA ASP A 102 -11.75 -4.33 -11.87
C ASP A 102 -10.76 -5.36 -11.27
N ASP A 103 -9.65 -4.93 -10.68
CA ASP A 103 -8.68 -5.76 -9.95
C ASP A 103 -9.04 -5.98 -8.46
N GLY A 104 -10.20 -5.47 -8.02
CA GLY A 104 -10.68 -5.60 -6.64
C GLY A 104 -10.02 -4.60 -5.68
N SER A 105 -9.32 -3.58 -6.17
CA SER A 105 -8.71 -2.58 -5.30
C SER A 105 -9.76 -1.61 -4.75
N VAL A 106 -9.90 -1.57 -3.43
CA VAL A 106 -10.74 -0.61 -2.70
C VAL A 106 -9.98 0.70 -2.43
N PRO A 107 -10.62 1.79 -1.96
CA PRO A 107 -9.95 3.07 -1.73
C PRO A 107 -8.70 2.96 -0.85
N LEU A 108 -8.74 2.09 0.17
CA LEU A 108 -7.61 1.86 1.07
C LEU A 108 -6.38 1.27 0.34
N HIS A 109 -6.57 0.35 -0.61
CA HIS A 109 -5.47 -0.18 -1.43
C HIS A 109 -4.86 0.91 -2.32
N LEU A 110 -5.69 1.77 -2.90
CA LEU A 110 -5.22 2.83 -3.80
C LEU A 110 -4.45 3.92 -3.06
N ALA A 111 -4.83 4.23 -1.81
CA ALA A 111 -4.11 5.19 -0.97
C ALA A 111 -2.65 4.77 -0.74
N LEU A 112 -2.38 3.47 -0.65
CA LEU A 112 -1.04 2.90 -0.40
C LEU A 112 -0.13 2.89 -1.63
N ARG A 113 -0.49 3.58 -2.72
CA ARG A 113 0.39 3.76 -3.89
C ARG A 113 1.38 4.91 -3.73
N TYR A 114 1.19 5.75 -2.73
CA TYR A 114 1.95 6.97 -2.51
C TYR A 114 2.86 6.85 -1.29
N GLU A 115 4.04 7.46 -1.35
CA GLU A 115 4.96 7.54 -0.20
C GLU A 115 4.28 8.24 0.98
N GLU A 116 3.60 9.36 0.74
CA GLU A 116 2.87 10.17 1.73
C GLU A 116 1.43 9.67 1.97
N ALA A 117 1.22 8.35 2.01
CA ALA A 117 -0.12 7.75 2.10
C ALA A 117 -0.82 7.92 3.47
N LYS A 118 -0.08 8.32 4.51
CA LYS A 118 -0.55 8.36 5.89
C LYS A 118 -1.87 9.11 6.08
N GLU A 119 -1.93 10.37 5.63
CA GLU A 119 -3.13 11.18 5.84
C GLU A 119 -4.35 10.57 5.12
N MET A 120 -4.16 10.01 3.92
CA MET A 120 -5.25 9.35 3.19
C MET A 120 -5.76 8.12 3.92
N VAL A 121 -4.85 7.28 4.43
CA VAL A 121 -5.20 6.07 5.19
C VAL A 121 -5.95 6.45 6.48
N GLU A 122 -5.47 7.45 7.22
CA GLU A 122 -6.14 7.95 8.42
C GLU A 122 -7.57 8.44 8.11
N ILE A 123 -7.75 9.21 7.03
CA ILE A 123 -9.08 9.66 6.60
C ILE A 123 -9.99 8.47 6.28
N LEU A 124 -9.51 7.51 5.48
CA LEU A 124 -10.30 6.37 5.06
C LEU A 124 -10.72 5.50 6.25
N LEU A 125 -9.79 5.20 7.15
CA LEU A 125 -10.07 4.44 8.37
C LEU A 125 -11.02 5.19 9.31
N HIS A 126 -10.86 6.52 9.45
CA HIS A 126 -11.76 7.35 10.25
C HIS A 126 -13.22 7.30 9.75
N HIS A 127 -13.41 7.18 8.42
CA HIS A 127 -14.73 7.02 7.81
C HIS A 127 -15.22 5.57 7.76
N GLY A 128 -14.48 4.61 8.36
CA GLY A 128 -14.89 3.22 8.50
C GLY A 128 -14.43 2.30 7.36
N ALA A 129 -13.32 2.60 6.70
CA ALA A 129 -12.75 1.68 5.71
C ALA A 129 -12.34 0.37 6.38
N ASP A 130 -12.66 -0.76 5.76
CA ASP A 130 -12.23 -2.06 6.25
C ASP A 130 -10.72 -2.25 6.01
N VAL A 131 -9.95 -2.28 7.10
CA VAL A 131 -8.49 -2.51 7.07
C VAL A 131 -8.13 -3.90 6.52
N ASN A 132 -9.07 -4.84 6.61
CA ASN A 132 -8.92 -6.23 6.16
C ASN A 132 -9.48 -6.48 4.76
N ALA A 133 -9.92 -5.43 4.06
CA ALA A 133 -10.38 -5.55 2.68
C ALA A 133 -9.33 -6.25 1.81
N ARG A 134 -9.79 -7.06 0.85
CA ARG A 134 -8.95 -7.90 -0.01
C ARG A 134 -9.12 -7.52 -1.47
N SER A 135 -8.01 -7.37 -2.18
CA SER A 135 -8.03 -7.31 -3.65
C SER A 135 -8.40 -8.67 -4.26
N ASN A 136 -8.61 -8.73 -5.58
CA ASN A 136 -8.88 -10.00 -6.27
C ASN A 136 -7.72 -11.01 -6.11
N ALA A 137 -6.49 -10.50 -6.01
CA ALA A 137 -5.30 -11.30 -5.72
C ALA A 137 -5.13 -11.61 -4.21
N GLY A 138 -6.08 -11.22 -3.37
CA GLY A 138 -6.10 -11.50 -1.95
C GLY A 138 -5.15 -10.65 -1.10
N PHE A 139 -4.61 -9.56 -1.64
CA PHE A 139 -3.77 -8.64 -0.89
C PHE A 139 -4.63 -7.73 -0.01
N THR A 140 -4.15 -7.47 1.20
CA THR A 140 -4.71 -6.45 2.11
C THR A 140 -3.78 -5.24 2.19
N ALA A 141 -4.26 -4.19 2.83
CA ALA A 141 -3.48 -3.00 3.13
C ALA A 141 -2.14 -3.34 3.84
N LEU A 142 -2.14 -4.27 4.79
CA LEU A 142 -0.94 -4.69 5.52
C LEU A 142 0.09 -5.38 4.62
N HIS A 143 -0.35 -6.17 3.63
CA HIS A 143 0.57 -6.76 2.65
C HIS A 143 1.32 -5.67 1.87
N TRP A 144 0.60 -4.64 1.40
CA TRP A 144 1.21 -3.53 0.68
C TRP A 144 2.19 -2.72 1.54
N ALA A 145 1.86 -2.48 2.81
CA ALA A 145 2.76 -1.81 3.75
C ALA A 145 4.08 -2.60 3.94
N VAL A 146 4.00 -3.93 4.07
CA VAL A 146 5.17 -4.82 4.16
C VAL A 146 5.99 -4.79 2.88
N ILE A 147 5.36 -4.92 1.70
CA ILE A 147 6.05 -4.90 0.40
C ILE A 147 6.83 -3.60 0.18
N ARG A 148 6.28 -2.49 0.68
CA ARG A 148 6.92 -1.17 0.60
C ARG A 148 7.99 -0.93 1.66
N GLY A 149 8.13 -1.80 2.66
CA GLY A 149 9.01 -1.58 3.80
C GLY A 149 8.57 -0.41 4.69
N ASP A 150 7.29 -0.03 4.65
CA ASP A 150 6.79 1.18 5.32
C ASP A 150 6.44 0.88 6.79
N ILE A 151 7.43 1.04 7.66
CA ILE A 151 7.32 0.78 9.11
C ILE A 151 6.24 1.64 9.76
N GLU A 152 6.12 2.91 9.38
CA GLU A 152 5.13 3.80 9.96
C GLU A 152 3.71 3.34 9.59
N MET A 153 3.49 3.01 8.32
CA MET A 153 2.22 2.48 7.84
C MET A 153 1.88 1.13 8.47
N MET A 154 2.86 0.23 8.61
CA MET A 154 2.68 -1.03 9.34
C MET A 154 2.26 -0.75 10.79
N GLY A 155 2.94 0.17 11.49
CA GLY A 155 2.62 0.53 12.87
C GLY A 155 1.20 1.06 13.01
N MET A 156 0.77 1.91 12.08
CA MET A 156 -0.61 2.41 12.06
C MET A 156 -1.63 1.29 11.84
N MET A 157 -1.39 0.37 10.90
CA MET A 157 -2.32 -0.74 10.63
C MET A 157 -2.37 -1.72 11.80
N LEU A 158 -1.22 -2.07 12.39
CA LEU A 158 -1.14 -2.98 13.53
C LEU A 158 -1.76 -2.39 14.81
N ALA A 159 -1.90 -1.06 14.89
CA ALA A 159 -2.66 -0.39 15.95
C ALA A 159 -4.20 -0.47 15.76
N THR A 160 -4.67 -1.02 14.64
CA THR A 160 -6.10 -1.27 14.37
C THR A 160 -6.43 -2.76 14.53
N GLU A 161 -7.70 -3.15 14.41
CA GLU A 161 -8.14 -4.56 14.41
C GLU A 161 -7.82 -5.29 13.09
N VAL A 162 -6.56 -5.19 12.65
CA VAL A 162 -6.07 -5.85 11.43
C VAL A 162 -5.81 -7.34 11.70
N ASN A 163 -6.24 -8.18 10.76
CA ASN A 163 -5.94 -9.60 10.76
C ASN A 163 -4.59 -9.83 10.08
N VAL A 164 -3.58 -10.20 10.87
CA VAL A 164 -2.21 -10.46 10.41
C VAL A 164 -2.04 -11.81 9.70
N GLU A 165 -3.07 -12.67 9.70
CA GLU A 165 -3.03 -14.02 9.12
C GLU A 165 -3.68 -14.13 7.73
N VAL A 166 -4.06 -13.00 7.15
CA VAL A 166 -4.72 -12.99 5.85
C VAL A 166 -3.76 -13.50 4.76
N LYS A 167 -4.18 -14.51 3.99
CA LYS A 167 -3.35 -15.12 2.94
C LYS A 167 -3.67 -14.56 1.54
N THR A 168 -2.64 -14.31 0.74
CA THR A 168 -2.80 -13.95 -0.69
C THR A 168 -3.41 -15.11 -1.50
N MET A 169 -4.04 -14.79 -2.63
CA MET A 169 -4.78 -15.76 -3.44
C MET A 169 -3.89 -16.61 -4.34
N ASP A 170 -2.68 -16.20 -4.70
CA ASP A 170 -1.87 -16.98 -5.63
C ASP A 170 -0.99 -17.99 -4.88
N TYR A 171 -0.23 -17.48 -3.91
CA TYR A 171 0.79 -18.24 -3.19
C TYR A 171 0.40 -18.56 -1.75
N GLY A 172 -0.68 -17.98 -1.23
CA GLY A 172 -1.07 -18.18 0.17
C GLY A 172 -0.14 -17.51 1.17
N CYS A 173 0.55 -16.44 0.77
CA CYS A 173 1.48 -15.73 1.63
C CYS A 173 0.71 -14.90 2.66
N THR A 174 1.08 -15.01 3.94
CA THR A 174 0.72 -14.02 4.98
C THR A 174 1.65 -12.80 4.89
N PRO A 175 1.31 -11.66 5.51
CA PRO A 175 2.23 -10.54 5.68
C PRO A 175 3.57 -10.95 6.29
N LEU A 176 3.58 -11.84 7.29
CA LEU A 176 4.81 -12.36 7.91
C LEU A 176 5.67 -13.09 6.89
N ARG A 177 5.07 -13.99 6.12
CA ARG A 177 5.80 -14.67 5.04
C ARG A 177 6.37 -13.64 4.05
N ILE A 178 5.61 -12.60 3.69
CA ILE A 178 6.10 -11.50 2.84
C ILE A 178 7.32 -10.81 3.43
N SER A 179 7.28 -10.40 4.69
CA SER A 179 8.42 -9.74 5.32
C SER A 179 9.66 -10.65 5.38
N THR A 180 9.48 -11.97 5.49
CA THR A 180 10.61 -12.90 5.56
C THR A 180 11.31 -13.14 4.23
N GLU A 181 10.59 -13.22 3.11
CA GLU A 181 11.23 -13.29 1.76
C GLU A 181 11.99 -12.01 1.44
N LEU A 182 11.47 -10.86 1.85
CA LEU A 182 12.09 -9.56 1.61
C LEU A 182 13.28 -9.26 2.54
N GLY A 183 13.58 -10.14 3.50
CA GLY A 183 14.64 -9.89 4.49
C GLY A 183 14.31 -8.73 5.45
N PHE A 184 13.03 -8.37 5.56
CA PHE A 184 12.59 -7.20 6.29
C PHE A 184 12.52 -7.49 7.80
N GLU A 185 13.65 -7.38 8.49
CA GLU A 185 13.79 -7.71 9.91
C GLU A 185 12.81 -6.92 10.79
N THR A 186 12.82 -5.59 10.68
CA THR A 186 11.98 -4.74 11.53
C THR A 186 10.50 -5.02 11.33
N GLY A 187 10.04 -5.13 10.08
CA GLY A 187 8.65 -5.49 9.78
C GLY A 187 8.29 -6.89 10.27
N THR A 188 9.21 -7.85 10.15
CA THR A 188 9.04 -9.20 10.71
C THR A 188 8.82 -9.13 12.22
N ARG A 189 9.67 -8.40 12.96
CA ARG A 189 9.51 -8.24 14.41
C ARG A 189 8.17 -7.58 14.79
N MET A 190 7.72 -6.59 14.03
CA MET A 190 6.42 -5.95 14.26
C MET A 190 5.25 -6.92 14.07
N LEU A 191 5.29 -7.76 13.02
CA LEU A 191 4.26 -8.76 12.76
C LEU A 191 4.23 -9.85 13.82
N LEU A 192 5.41 -10.32 14.26
CA LEU A 192 5.54 -11.27 15.36
C LEU A 192 4.96 -10.71 16.67
N GLN A 193 5.32 -9.48 17.02
CA GLN A 193 4.75 -8.79 18.19
C GLN A 193 3.24 -8.60 18.10
N ALA A 194 2.68 -8.51 16.90
CA ALA A 194 1.25 -8.46 16.65
C ALA A 194 0.57 -9.85 16.66
N GLY A 195 1.30 -10.92 16.98
CA GLY A 195 0.78 -12.28 17.12
C GLY A 195 0.71 -13.05 15.80
N ALA A 196 1.52 -12.70 14.80
CA ALA A 196 1.58 -13.46 13.56
C ALA A 196 2.13 -14.88 13.80
N ASP A 197 1.48 -15.88 13.22
CA ASP A 197 1.85 -17.29 13.36
C ASP A 197 3.16 -17.59 12.62
N VAL A 198 4.19 -17.89 13.40
CA VAL A 198 5.54 -18.20 12.92
C VAL A 198 5.61 -19.49 12.10
N GLU A 199 4.63 -20.37 12.25
CA GLU A 199 4.52 -21.64 11.54
C GLU A 199 3.50 -21.58 10.39
N ALA A 200 2.96 -20.41 10.06
CA ALA A 200 1.97 -20.26 9.01
C ALA A 200 2.49 -20.69 7.63
N GLU A 201 2.07 -21.86 7.16
CA GLU A 201 2.49 -22.38 5.86
C GLU A 201 1.82 -21.66 4.68
N ASP A 202 2.58 -21.37 3.64
CA ASP A 202 2.06 -20.95 2.34
C ASP A 202 1.42 -22.12 1.57
N ARG A 203 0.95 -21.91 0.33
CA ARG A 203 0.32 -22.98 -0.48
C ARG A 203 1.27 -24.12 -0.87
N PHE A 204 2.58 -23.92 -0.70
CA PHE A 204 3.60 -24.93 -0.98
C PHE A 204 4.08 -25.63 0.30
N GLY A 205 3.47 -25.35 1.46
CA GLY A 205 3.89 -25.90 2.74
C GLY A 205 5.16 -25.25 3.30
N LYS A 206 5.53 -24.05 2.81
CA LYS A 206 6.74 -23.35 3.29
C LYS A 206 6.38 -22.43 4.44
N THR A 207 7.10 -22.58 5.55
CA THR A 207 6.99 -21.69 6.72
C THR A 207 7.80 -20.41 6.53
N PRO A 208 7.51 -19.34 7.29
CA PRO A 208 8.35 -18.14 7.37
C PRO A 208 9.83 -18.43 7.60
N LEU A 209 10.14 -19.39 8.49
CA LEU A 209 11.51 -19.82 8.78
C LEU A 209 12.18 -20.47 7.58
N TYR A 210 11.48 -21.39 6.89
CA TYR A 210 12.00 -22.00 5.66
C TYR A 210 12.37 -20.93 4.63
N VAL A 211 11.47 -19.96 4.42
CA VAL A 211 11.67 -18.88 3.44
C VAL A 211 12.86 -18.00 3.83
N ALA A 212 12.95 -17.54 5.09
CA ALA A 212 14.07 -16.72 5.55
C ALA A 212 15.42 -17.43 5.37
N THR A 213 15.47 -18.73 5.69
CA THR A 213 16.69 -19.54 5.55
C THR A 213 17.05 -19.76 4.08
N TYR A 214 16.07 -19.99 3.21
CA TYR A 214 16.29 -20.22 1.78
C TYR A 214 16.91 -19.00 1.09
N PHE A 215 16.48 -17.78 1.47
CA PHE A 215 17.02 -16.52 0.93
C PHE A 215 18.25 -16.00 1.69
N GLY A 216 18.72 -16.68 2.74
CA GLY A 216 19.91 -16.29 3.50
C GLY A 216 19.72 -15.07 4.42
N HIS A 217 18.48 -14.81 4.86
CA HIS A 217 18.15 -13.66 5.70
C HIS A 217 18.42 -13.97 7.18
N ASP A 218 19.70 -14.06 7.56
CA ASP A 218 20.15 -14.48 8.90
C ASP A 218 19.52 -13.66 10.03
N HIS A 219 19.38 -12.35 9.85
CA HIS A 219 18.74 -11.46 10.82
C HIS A 219 17.25 -11.77 11.04
N VAL A 220 16.54 -12.14 9.96
CA VAL A 220 15.14 -12.57 10.03
C VAL A 220 15.02 -13.95 10.68
N VAL A 221 15.92 -14.89 10.34
CA VAL A 221 15.99 -16.21 10.99
C VAL A 221 16.16 -16.06 12.50
N ALA A 222 17.09 -15.21 12.92
CA ALA A 222 17.29 -14.91 14.34
C ALA A 222 16.05 -14.28 14.99
N ALA A 223 15.35 -13.36 14.30
CA ALA A 223 14.13 -12.75 14.79
C ALA A 223 12.99 -13.77 14.98
N LEU A 224 12.82 -14.71 14.05
CA LEU A 224 11.83 -15.79 14.14
C LEU A 224 12.14 -16.74 15.29
N GLN A 225 13.40 -17.21 15.40
CA GLN A 225 13.82 -18.15 16.45
C GLN A 225 13.68 -17.56 17.86
N GLN A 226 14.08 -16.29 18.04
CA GLN A 226 13.91 -15.59 19.31
C GLN A 226 12.45 -15.54 19.77
N HIS A 227 11.49 -15.56 18.84
CA HIS A 227 10.07 -15.53 19.16
C HIS A 227 9.50 -16.94 19.37
N CYS A 228 9.99 -17.96 18.67
CA CYS A 228 9.69 -19.37 18.96
C CYS A 228 10.16 -19.82 20.35
N ASP A 229 11.28 -19.29 20.84
CA ASP A 229 11.80 -19.58 22.18
C ASP A 229 10.98 -18.94 23.31
N GLN A 230 10.05 -18.02 22.98
CA GLN A 230 9.07 -17.42 23.89
C GLN A 230 7.76 -18.21 23.91
N ASP A 231 7.82 -19.49 24.28
CA ASP A 231 6.64 -20.37 24.38
C ASP A 231 5.63 -19.85 25.45
N PRO A 232 4.29 -19.94 25.27
CA PRO A 232 3.26 -19.25 26.07
C PRO A 232 3.02 -19.73 27.50
N THR A 233 3.89 -20.57 28.06
CA THR A 233 3.63 -21.23 29.36
C THR A 233 3.98 -20.39 30.59
N GLU A 234 4.54 -19.18 30.41
CA GLU A 234 4.80 -18.22 31.48
C GLU A 234 4.04 -16.91 31.28
N GLN A 235 2.70 -16.95 31.22
CA GLN A 235 1.91 -15.79 31.66
C GLN A 235 1.45 -16.02 33.11
N PRO A 236 1.99 -15.30 34.11
CA PRO A 236 1.29 -15.18 35.36
C PRO A 236 0.00 -14.40 35.07
N SER A 237 -1.12 -15.06 35.34
CA SER A 237 -2.45 -14.49 35.33
C SER A 237 -2.50 -13.26 36.24
N ASP A 238 -2.33 -12.07 35.69
CA ASP A 238 -2.81 -10.84 36.30
C ASP A 238 -3.06 -9.78 35.23
N SER A 239 -4.34 -9.67 34.86
CA SER A 239 -5.04 -8.43 34.53
C SER A 239 -4.17 -7.17 34.46
N PHE A 240 -3.83 -6.72 33.25
CA PHE A 240 -3.59 -5.30 33.02
C PHE A 240 -4.39 -4.81 31.82
N ALA A 241 -5.45 -4.08 32.14
CA ALA A 241 -6.13 -3.19 31.23
C ALA A 241 -5.12 -2.24 30.58
N ILE A 242 -5.09 -2.18 29.25
CA ILE A 242 -4.48 -1.06 28.54
C ILE A 242 -5.43 0.14 28.68
N THR A 243 -5.33 0.81 29.82
CA THR A 243 -5.85 2.17 30.01
C THR A 243 -4.68 3.07 30.35
N GLY A 244 -4.33 3.97 29.43
CA GLY A 244 -3.49 5.13 29.70
C GLY A 244 -2.01 4.97 29.30
N ILE A 245 -1.69 5.37 28.07
CA ILE A 245 -0.36 5.89 27.77
C ILE A 245 -0.44 7.41 27.97
N PRO A 246 0.28 8.01 28.94
CA PRO A 246 0.42 9.45 29.00
C PRO A 246 1.46 9.88 27.96
N VAL A 247 1.12 10.90 27.17
CA VAL A 247 2.04 11.60 26.28
C VAL A 247 3.13 12.26 27.14
N MET A 248 4.37 11.77 27.08
CA MET A 248 5.55 12.46 27.61
C MET A 248 6.58 12.69 26.50
N SER A 249 6.60 13.94 26.06
CA SER A 249 7.74 14.78 25.65
C SER A 249 9.05 14.05 25.31
N ILE A 250 9.38 14.00 24.02
CA ILE A 250 10.72 13.71 23.51
C ILE A 250 11.64 14.86 23.91
N GLN A 251 12.62 14.59 24.76
CA GLN A 251 13.74 15.49 25.03
C GLN A 251 14.94 14.98 24.22
N LEU A 252 15.33 15.75 23.20
CA LEU A 252 16.51 15.53 22.37
C LEU A 252 17.77 15.56 23.25
N ALA A 253 18.56 14.49 23.20
CA ALA A 253 19.92 14.48 23.72
C ALA A 253 20.89 14.34 22.52
N GLU A 254 21.66 15.40 22.32
CA GLU A 254 22.74 15.55 21.36
C GLU A 254 23.87 14.54 21.61
N TYR A 255 24.45 13.96 20.55
CA TYR A 255 25.85 13.54 20.55
C TYR A 255 26.49 13.80 19.16
N PRO A 256 27.81 14.10 19.10
CA PRO A 256 28.45 14.75 17.97
C PRO A 256 29.18 13.79 17.00
N ASP A 257 29.23 14.22 15.75
CA ASP A 257 29.99 13.79 14.55
C ASP A 257 31.51 13.48 14.75
N PRO A 258 32.31 13.14 13.71
CA PRO A 258 32.14 12.21 12.57
C PRO A 258 33.46 11.44 12.22
N LEU A 259 33.43 10.32 11.49
CA LEU A 259 34.60 9.87 10.69
C LEU A 259 34.20 9.09 9.41
N THR A 260 34.27 9.82 8.30
CA THR A 260 34.82 9.47 6.96
C THR A 260 34.90 8.00 6.51
N LEU A 261 34.18 7.69 5.44
CA LEU A 261 34.68 6.84 4.37
C LEU A 261 34.57 7.59 3.03
N GLN A 262 35.74 7.90 2.49
CA GLN A 262 35.95 8.47 1.17
C GLN A 262 35.67 7.42 0.09
N ASP A 263 35.15 7.91 -1.03
CA ASP A 263 35.30 7.40 -2.40
C ASP A 263 34.93 5.94 -2.69
N ILE A 264 33.68 5.74 -3.09
CA ILE A 264 33.40 4.99 -4.32
C ILE A 264 32.52 5.87 -5.22
N SER A 265 33.17 6.50 -6.18
CA SER A 265 32.53 7.13 -7.34
C SER A 265 32.22 6.02 -8.34
N VAL A 266 30.93 5.77 -8.62
CA VAL A 266 30.52 5.04 -9.83
C VAL A 266 29.66 5.97 -10.68
N THR A 267 30.29 6.40 -11.76
CA THR A 267 29.72 7.18 -12.86
C THR A 267 28.48 6.51 -13.43
N ILE A 268 27.33 7.19 -13.33
CA ILE A 268 26.12 6.84 -14.05
C ILE A 268 26.35 7.13 -15.54
N LEU A 269 26.68 6.10 -16.33
CA LEU A 269 26.53 6.18 -17.78
C LEU A 269 25.10 5.77 -18.14
N SER A 270 24.29 6.80 -18.36
CA SER A 270 22.94 6.69 -18.90
C SER A 270 22.93 5.84 -20.17
N SER A 271 22.02 4.85 -20.22
CA SER A 271 21.31 4.52 -21.45
C SER A 271 20.05 3.71 -21.12
N SER A 272 18.91 4.42 -21.09
CA SER A 272 17.54 3.87 -21.18
C SER A 272 17.06 2.88 -20.09
N PRO A 273 15.98 3.17 -19.35
CA PRO A 273 15.38 2.23 -18.39
C PRO A 273 14.85 0.91 -19.00
N THR A 274 14.80 0.74 -20.32
CA THR A 274 13.99 -0.34 -20.93
C THR A 274 14.72 -1.66 -21.19
N ALA A 275 16.06 -1.68 -21.30
CA ALA A 275 16.80 -2.90 -21.66
C ALA A 275 17.25 -3.72 -20.45
N ALA A 276 17.67 -3.04 -19.37
CA ALA A 276 18.06 -3.68 -18.11
C ALA A 276 16.84 -4.27 -17.37
N MET A 277 15.72 -3.52 -17.33
CA MET A 277 14.45 -4.00 -16.75
C MET A 277 13.89 -5.21 -17.50
N LYS A 278 14.01 -5.23 -18.83
CA LYS A 278 13.57 -6.39 -19.63
C LYS A 278 14.46 -7.62 -19.37
N ARG A 279 15.78 -7.43 -19.23
CA ARG A 279 16.69 -8.53 -18.86
C ARG A 279 16.43 -9.07 -17.45
N ALA A 280 16.20 -8.20 -16.47
CA ALA A 280 15.84 -8.63 -15.12
C ALA A 280 14.49 -9.36 -15.11
N HIS A 281 13.50 -8.87 -15.85
CA HIS A 281 12.21 -9.53 -16.05
C HIS A 281 12.35 -10.90 -16.72
N ASP A 282 13.16 -11.03 -17.78
CA ASP A 282 13.40 -12.29 -18.51
C ASP A 282 14.12 -13.32 -17.62
N ILE A 283 15.06 -12.88 -16.77
CA ILE A 283 15.73 -13.74 -15.77
C ILE A 283 14.73 -14.20 -14.70
N TRP A 284 13.93 -13.29 -14.13
CA TRP A 284 13.00 -13.63 -13.05
C TRP A 284 11.81 -14.48 -13.50
N THR A 285 11.32 -14.29 -14.73
CA THR A 285 10.29 -15.16 -15.32
C THR A 285 10.82 -16.57 -15.61
N GLN A 286 12.11 -16.74 -15.89
CA GLN A 286 12.74 -18.05 -16.04
C GLN A 286 12.77 -18.86 -14.72
N TYR A 287 12.77 -18.17 -13.57
CA TYR A 287 12.77 -18.77 -12.23
C TYR A 287 11.41 -18.71 -11.52
N GLY A 288 10.34 -18.32 -12.23
CA GLY A 288 8.96 -18.33 -11.70
C GLY A 288 8.62 -17.18 -10.74
N VAL A 289 9.42 -16.12 -10.70
CA VAL A 289 9.20 -14.92 -9.89
C VAL A 289 8.65 -13.81 -10.77
N VAL A 290 7.45 -13.29 -10.45
CA VAL A 290 6.86 -12.15 -11.16
C VAL A 290 7.14 -10.88 -10.35
N VAL A 291 8.09 -10.07 -10.84
CA VAL A 291 8.33 -8.71 -10.33
C VAL A 291 7.62 -7.72 -11.26
N PHE A 292 6.74 -6.88 -10.72
CA PHE A 292 6.09 -5.79 -11.47
C PHE A 292 7.00 -4.56 -11.46
N PRO A 293 7.71 -4.25 -12.57
CA PRO A 293 8.76 -3.22 -12.57
C PRO A 293 8.20 -1.81 -12.36
N ASP A 294 6.93 -1.61 -12.70
CA ASP A 294 6.24 -0.32 -12.65
C ASP A 294 5.79 0.08 -11.22
N LEU A 295 6.00 -0.81 -10.23
CA LEU A 295 5.56 -0.64 -8.85
C LEU A 295 6.70 -0.61 -7.82
N LEU A 296 7.95 -0.75 -8.26
CA LEU A 296 9.11 -0.72 -7.38
C LEU A 296 9.75 0.68 -7.31
N PRO A 297 10.02 1.21 -6.11
CA PRO A 297 10.82 2.42 -5.96
C PRO A 297 12.23 2.23 -6.58
N PRO A 298 12.83 3.27 -7.19
CA PRO A 298 14.14 3.16 -7.84
C PRO A 298 15.23 2.56 -6.95
N ALA A 299 15.22 2.88 -5.65
CA ALA A 299 16.17 2.35 -4.67
C ALA A 299 16.04 0.82 -4.44
N THR A 300 14.82 0.28 -4.58
CA THR A 300 14.57 -1.17 -4.46
C THR A 300 15.04 -1.89 -5.72
N VAL A 301 14.89 -1.25 -6.88
CA VAL A 301 15.41 -1.76 -8.15
C VAL A 301 16.94 -1.81 -8.14
N GLU A 302 17.62 -0.81 -7.57
CA GLU A 302 19.08 -0.80 -7.44
C GLU A 302 19.61 -1.91 -6.52
N HIS A 303 18.95 -2.15 -5.37
CA HIS A 303 19.31 -3.26 -4.47
C HIS A 303 19.08 -4.63 -5.13
N LEU A 304 17.97 -4.80 -5.86
CA LEU A 304 17.67 -6.04 -6.58
C LEU A 304 18.65 -6.28 -7.75
N LEU A 305 19.09 -5.22 -8.44
CA LEU A 305 20.10 -5.33 -9.50
C LEU A 305 21.51 -5.63 -8.94
N ALA A 306 21.84 -5.09 -7.77
CA ALA A 306 23.11 -5.39 -7.08
C ALA A 306 23.20 -6.87 -6.68
N ALA A 307 22.10 -7.45 -6.17
CA ALA A 307 22.02 -8.87 -5.83
C ALA A 307 22.23 -9.79 -7.05
N VAL A 308 21.74 -9.39 -8.24
CA VAL A 308 21.98 -10.13 -9.50
C VAL A 308 23.44 -10.05 -9.96
N GLY A 309 24.11 -8.92 -9.73
CA GLY A 309 25.54 -8.75 -10.05
C GLY A 309 26.47 -9.61 -9.17
N GLU A 310 26.05 -9.94 -7.95
CA GLU A 310 26.79 -10.86 -7.07
C GLU A 310 26.61 -12.33 -7.46
N GLU A 311 25.43 -12.75 -7.95
CA GLU A 311 25.19 -14.11 -8.42
C GLU A 311 26.01 -14.49 -9.67
N GLU A 312 26.30 -13.55 -10.59
CA GLU A 312 27.16 -13.83 -11.74
C GLU A 312 28.64 -14.06 -11.35
N ASN A 313 29.10 -13.45 -10.25
CA ASN A 313 30.45 -13.68 -9.71
C ASN A 313 30.58 -14.99 -8.91
N LEU A 314 29.47 -15.67 -8.61
CA LEU A 314 29.43 -16.93 -7.88
C LEU A 314 29.31 -18.17 -8.79
N ARG A 315 29.24 -18.00 -10.12
CA ARG A 315 29.37 -19.13 -11.05
C ARG A 315 30.86 -19.47 -11.22
N PRO A 316 31.35 -20.63 -10.74
CA PRO A 316 32.68 -21.07 -11.12
C PRO A 316 32.71 -21.28 -12.63
N GLU A 317 33.69 -20.67 -13.31
CA GLU A 317 34.03 -20.98 -14.69
C GLU A 317 34.19 -22.50 -14.80
N THR A 318 33.19 -23.16 -15.40
CA THR A 318 33.39 -24.50 -15.92
C THR A 318 34.33 -24.36 -17.11
N THR A 319 35.63 -24.45 -16.86
CA THR A 319 36.63 -24.78 -17.86
C THR A 319 36.25 -26.13 -18.45
N VAL A 320 35.85 -26.12 -19.71
CA VAL A 320 35.80 -27.31 -20.55
C VAL A 320 37.07 -27.28 -21.38
N ASP A 321 38.02 -28.13 -21.01
CA ASP A 321 39.06 -28.65 -21.91
C ASP A 321 38.43 -29.56 -22.97
#